data_AF-A0A235B767-F1
#
_entry.id   AF-A0A235B767-F1
#
_cell.length_a   1.000
_cell.length_b   1.000
_cell.length_c   1.000
_cell.angle_alpha   90.00
_cell.angle_beta   90.00
_cell.angle_gamma   90.00
#
_symmetry.space_group_name_H-M   'P 1'
#
loop_
_entity.id
_entity.type
_entity.pdbx_description
1 polymer ?
#
loop_
_entity_poly.entity_id
_entity_poly.type
_entity_poly.pdbx_seq_one_letter_code
_entity_poly.pdbx_strand_id
1 'polypeptide(L)'
;MTGRKKWAVILLASVTLVGCSSGDGEQAGGSSPDFPDFVTSASAPAREAYQMAFEHPDVLTYMPCYCGCGETSGHKNNWNCFIKDQRENGEVIWDPMGAT
;
A
#
# COMPACT_ATOMS: atom_id res chain seq x y z
N MET A 1 -65.06 3.79 -25.97
CA MET A 1 -64.64 2.37 -25.94
C MET A 1 -63.16 2.32 -26.33
N THR A 2 -62.29 1.99 -25.36
CA THR A 2 -60.93 1.39 -25.45
C THR A 2 -60.01 1.82 -26.62
N GLY A 3 -58.89 2.53 -26.46
CA GLY A 3 -57.77 2.26 -25.54
C GLY A 3 -56.73 1.33 -26.19
N ARG A 4 -55.68 1.89 -26.84
CA ARG A 4 -54.41 1.17 -27.14
C ARG A 4 -53.22 2.10 -26.95
N LYS A 5 -52.54 1.92 -25.82
CA LYS A 5 -51.26 2.52 -25.45
C LYS A 5 -50.19 2.00 -26.43
N LYS A 6 -49.49 2.88 -27.16
CA LYS A 6 -48.20 2.56 -27.79
C LYS A 6 -47.10 3.16 -26.93
N TRP A 7 -46.37 2.26 -26.30
CA TRP A 7 -45.27 2.51 -25.40
C TRP A 7 -43.97 2.70 -26.19
N ALA A 8 -43.11 3.60 -25.69
CA ALA A 8 -41.66 3.62 -25.85
C ALA A 8 -41.12 3.83 -27.30
N VAL A 9 -39.95 4.41 -27.57
CA VAL A 9 -38.70 4.42 -26.82
C VAL A 9 -37.98 5.73 -27.14
N ILE A 10 -37.67 6.55 -26.14
CA ILE A 10 -36.64 7.59 -26.26
C ILE A 10 -35.31 6.87 -26.02
N LEU A 11 -34.53 6.62 -27.07
CA LEU A 11 -33.16 6.13 -26.94
C LEU A 11 -32.25 7.32 -26.61
N LEU A 12 -32.24 7.69 -25.33
CA LEU A 12 -31.12 8.42 -24.73
C LEU A 12 -29.94 7.43 -24.64
N ALA A 13 -29.08 7.46 -25.65
CA ALA A 13 -27.79 6.78 -25.60
C ALA A 13 -26.87 7.54 -24.64
N SER A 14 -27.05 7.31 -23.34
CA SER A 14 -26.12 7.75 -22.30
C SER A 14 -24.87 6.87 -22.38
N VAL A 15 -23.82 7.37 -23.04
CA VAL A 15 -22.47 6.80 -22.89
C VAL A 15 -22.06 7.05 -21.45
N THR A 16 -22.29 6.07 -20.59
CA THR A 16 -21.74 6.09 -19.24
C THR A 16 -20.24 5.86 -19.36
N LEU A 17 -19.45 6.90 -19.09
CA LEU A 17 -18.02 6.74 -18.84
C LEU A 17 -17.84 5.67 -17.76
N VAL A 18 -17.16 4.59 -18.11
CA VAL A 18 -16.56 3.67 -17.12
C VAL A 18 -15.53 4.49 -16.36
N GLY A 19 -15.83 4.80 -15.10
CA GLY A 19 -14.84 5.32 -14.16
C GLY A 19 -13.91 4.19 -13.73
N CYS A 20 -12.60 4.42 -13.81
CA CYS A 20 -11.62 3.54 -13.17
C CYS A 20 -11.82 3.62 -11.65
N SER A 21 -12.17 2.50 -11.03
CA SER A 21 -12.08 2.33 -9.58
C SER A 21 -10.61 2.20 -9.21
N SER A 22 -10.13 3.08 -8.33
CA SER A 22 -8.83 2.90 -7.67
C SER A 22 -8.86 1.57 -6.91
N GLY A 23 -7.79 0.79 -7.02
CA GLY A 23 -7.68 -0.53 -6.44
C GLY A 23 -7.77 -0.49 -4.91
N ASP A 24 -8.65 -1.33 -4.38
CA ASP A 24 -8.72 -1.63 -2.95
C ASP A 24 -7.49 -2.47 -2.58
N GLY A 25 -6.56 -1.88 -1.83
CA GLY A 25 -5.46 -2.62 -1.22
C GLY A 25 -6.04 -3.60 -0.20
N GLU A 26 -5.82 -4.90 -0.44
CA GLU A 26 -6.18 -5.96 0.50
C GLU A 26 -5.38 -5.76 1.80
N GLN A 27 -6.07 -5.48 2.90
CA GLN A 27 -5.43 -5.24 4.20
C GLN A 27 -5.32 -6.57 4.94
N ALA A 28 -4.10 -7.12 5.03
CA ALA A 28 -3.85 -8.35 5.78
C ALA A 28 -4.22 -8.13 7.26
N GLY A 29 -5.11 -8.98 7.78
CA GLY A 29 -5.59 -8.95 9.16
C GLY A 29 -4.56 -9.49 10.14
N GLY A 30 -3.51 -8.71 10.42
CA GLY A 30 -2.56 -8.92 11.50
C GLY A 30 -2.64 -7.79 12.54
N SER A 31 -2.27 -8.05 13.79
CA SER A 31 -2.00 -6.98 14.75
C SER A 31 -0.82 -6.18 14.23
N SER A 32 -1.02 -4.91 13.85
CA SER A 32 0.08 -4.05 13.42
C SER A 32 1.16 -4.01 14.51
N PRO A 33 2.44 -4.07 14.13
CA PRO A 33 3.54 -3.99 15.09
C PRO A 33 3.53 -2.63 15.79
N ASP A 34 4.24 -2.53 16.92
CA ASP A 34 4.38 -1.27 17.65
C ASP A 34 5.20 -0.27 16.83
N PHE A 35 4.50 0.59 16.10
CA PHE A 35 5.07 1.55 15.19
C PHE A 35 5.49 2.82 15.92
N PRO A 36 6.69 3.36 15.65
CA PRO A 36 7.12 4.63 16.21
C PRO A 36 6.33 5.80 15.59
N ASP A 37 6.35 6.95 16.27
CA ASP A 37 5.57 8.13 15.88
C ASP A 37 5.80 8.57 14.42
N PHE A 38 7.02 8.42 13.90
CA PHE A 38 7.32 8.80 12.50
C PHE A 38 6.61 7.90 11.49
N VAL A 39 6.27 6.67 11.84
CA VAL A 39 5.45 5.79 10.98
C VAL A 39 3.98 6.15 11.14
N THR A 40 3.48 6.26 12.38
CA THR A 40 2.05 6.51 12.61
C THR A 40 1.57 7.87 12.07
N SER A 41 2.47 8.85 12.01
CA SER A 41 2.24 10.18 11.43
C SER A 41 2.52 10.29 9.92
N ALA A 42 3.06 9.25 9.28
CA ALA A 42 3.35 9.24 7.85
C ALA A 42 2.08 9.16 6.99
N SER A 43 2.25 9.34 5.68
CA SER A 43 1.17 9.15 4.70
C SER A 43 0.59 7.73 4.78
N ALA A 44 -0.69 7.56 4.41
CA ALA A 44 -1.31 6.23 4.39
C ALA A 44 -0.51 5.19 3.57
N PRO A 45 -0.03 5.51 2.35
CA PRO A 45 0.83 4.59 1.59
C PRO A 45 2.14 4.24 2.29
N ALA A 46 2.77 5.20 2.99
CA ALA A 46 3.99 4.93 3.74
C ALA A 46 3.71 3.93 4.87
N ARG A 47 2.64 4.14 5.66
CA ARG A 47 2.24 3.21 6.73
C ARG A 47 1.97 1.81 6.22
N GLU A 48 1.27 1.68 5.10
CA GLU A 48 1.04 0.39 4.44
C GLU A 48 2.35 -0.27 4.02
N ALA A 49 3.29 0.49 3.47
CA ALA A 49 4.61 -0.03 3.11
C ALA A 49 5.42 -0.51 4.33
N TYR A 50 5.37 0.19 5.46
CA TYR A 50 5.96 -0.29 6.73
C TYR A 50 5.33 -1.60 7.20
N GLN A 51 4.01 -1.73 7.08
CA GLN A 51 3.31 -2.96 7.44
C GLN A 51 3.71 -4.11 6.52
N MET A 52 3.76 -3.89 5.21
CA MET A 52 4.26 -4.90 4.27
C MET A 52 5.72 -5.29 4.53
N ALA A 53 6.58 -4.34 4.91
CA ALA A 53 7.97 -4.62 5.28
C ALA A 53 8.10 -5.51 6.50
N PHE A 54 7.20 -5.36 7.47
CA PHE A 54 7.15 -6.21 8.64
C PHE A 54 6.56 -7.60 8.34
N GLU A 55 5.51 -7.68 7.54
CA GLU A 55 4.79 -8.93 7.26
C GLU A 55 5.48 -9.82 6.21
N HIS A 56 6.23 -9.22 5.28
CA HIS A 56 6.84 -9.90 4.14
C HIS A 56 8.35 -9.60 4.01
N PRO A 57 9.16 -9.88 5.05
CA PRO A 57 10.60 -9.64 5.02
C PRO A 57 11.30 -10.50 3.96
N ASP A 58 10.80 -11.71 3.71
CA ASP A 58 11.32 -12.62 2.69
C ASP A 58 11.21 -12.01 1.31
N VAL A 59 10.04 -11.46 0.97
CA VAL A 59 9.78 -10.84 -0.33
C VAL A 59 10.67 -9.61 -0.53
N LEU A 60 10.68 -8.69 0.43
CA LEU A 60 11.39 -7.41 0.29
C LEU A 60 12.90 -7.54 0.40
N THR A 61 13.40 -8.62 1.02
CA THR A 61 14.84 -8.93 1.06
C THR A 61 15.37 -9.35 -0.32
N TYR A 62 14.55 -10.00 -1.15
CA TYR A 62 14.92 -10.33 -2.55
C TYR A 62 14.80 -9.15 -3.51
N MET A 63 14.08 -8.09 -3.14
CA MET A 63 13.90 -6.93 -3.99
C MET A 63 15.08 -5.96 -3.86
N PRO A 64 15.85 -5.72 -4.93
CA PRO A 64 16.91 -4.71 -4.91
C PRO A 64 16.34 -3.30 -4.72
N CYS A 65 17.11 -2.45 -4.03
CA CYS A 65 16.80 -1.04 -3.85
C CYS A 65 17.61 -0.19 -4.84
N TYR A 66 16.97 0.81 -5.43
CA TYR A 66 17.56 1.70 -6.44
C TYR A 66 17.54 3.18 -6.03
N CYS A 67 17.31 3.46 -4.74
CA CYS A 67 17.27 4.83 -4.21
C CYS A 67 18.66 5.51 -4.21
N GLY A 68 19.74 4.76 -4.42
CA GLY A 68 21.12 5.29 -4.41
C GLY A 68 21.71 5.50 -3.01
N CYS A 69 20.98 5.15 -1.95
CA CYS A 69 21.42 5.28 -0.55
C CYS A 69 22.20 4.06 -0.02
N GLY A 70 22.36 2.99 -0.81
CA GLY A 70 22.95 1.73 -0.31
C GLY A 70 24.35 1.89 0.29
N GLU A 71 25.22 2.66 -0.35
CA GLU A 71 26.60 2.87 0.12
C GLU A 71 26.70 3.86 1.28
N THR A 72 25.76 4.79 1.40
CA THR A 72 25.78 5.86 2.40
C THR A 72 25.01 5.51 3.68
N SER A 73 23.93 4.73 3.55
CA SER A 73 23.04 4.33 4.64
C SER A 73 23.18 2.86 5.02
N GLY A 74 23.94 2.06 4.26
CA GLY A 74 24.17 0.64 4.53
C GLY A 74 22.97 -0.26 4.20
N HIS A 75 21.98 0.26 3.45
CA HIS A 75 20.81 -0.50 3.00
C HIS A 75 21.20 -1.50 1.90
N LYS A 76 20.71 -2.74 2.00
CA LYS A 76 21.07 -3.84 1.09
C LYS A 76 19.96 -4.17 0.08
N ASN A 77 18.71 -3.89 0.43
CA ASN A 77 17.51 -4.24 -0.33
C ASN A 77 16.34 -3.33 0.07
N ASN A 78 15.16 -3.52 -0.55
CA ASN A 78 13.98 -2.70 -0.25
C ASN A 78 13.47 -2.85 1.19
N TRP A 79 13.72 -3.99 1.84
CA TRP A 79 13.34 -4.17 3.25
C TRP A 79 14.05 -3.15 4.15
N ASN A 80 15.31 -2.82 3.83
CA ASN A 80 16.08 -1.85 4.61
C ASN A 80 15.57 -0.41 4.52
N CYS A 81 14.71 -0.07 3.56
CA CYS A 81 14.07 1.25 3.50
C CYS A 81 13.14 1.52 4.70
N PHE A 82 12.63 0.46 5.32
CA PHE A 82 11.62 0.53 6.40
C PHE A 82 12.13 -0.08 7.71
N ILE A 83 12.94 -1.14 7.63
CA ILE A 83 13.47 -1.85 8.80
C ILE A 83 14.99 -1.93 8.71
N LYS A 84 15.66 -1.31 9.67
CA LYS A 84 17.12 -1.33 9.78
C LYS A 84 17.62 -2.68 10.26
N ASP A 85 16.93 -3.28 11.24
CA ASP A 85 17.30 -4.56 11.83
C ASP A 85 16.10 -5.22 12.53
N GLN A 86 16.14 -6.54 12.66
CA GLN A 86 15.20 -7.32 13.48
C GLN A 86 15.99 -8.32 14.31
N ARG A 87 15.98 -8.12 15.64
CA ARG A 87 16.75 -8.92 16.58
C ARG A 87 16.07 -10.27 16.83
N GLU A 88 16.84 -11.26 17.29
CA GLU A 88 16.34 -12.60 17.62
C GLU A 88 15.23 -12.61 18.69
N ASN A 89 15.21 -11.61 19.57
CA ASN A 89 14.17 -11.43 20.59
C ASN A 89 12.86 -10.84 20.03
N GLY A 90 12.77 -10.57 18.73
CA GLY A 90 11.60 -9.98 18.06
C GLY A 90 11.58 -8.45 18.04
N GLU A 91 12.58 -7.78 18.62
CA GLU A 91 12.68 -6.31 18.58
C GLU A 91 13.00 -5.82 17.18
N VAL A 92 12.19 -4.88 16.68
CA VAL A 92 12.35 -4.27 15.36
C VAL A 92 12.97 -2.89 15.51
N ILE A 93 14.05 -2.64 14.77
CA ILE A 93 14.66 -1.32 14.64
C ILE A 93 14.18 -0.71 13.33
N TRP A 94 13.26 0.24 13.43
CA TRP A 94 12.66 0.92 12.29
C TRP A 94 13.62 1.95 11.66
N ASP A 95 13.59 2.07 10.33
CA ASP A 95 14.31 3.10 9.58
C ASP A 95 13.34 4.23 9.21
N PRO A 96 13.60 5.51 9.55
CA PRO A 96 12.68 6.61 9.25
C PRO A 96 12.63 7.01 7.78
N MET A 97 13.56 6.54 6.93
CA MET A 97 13.64 6.92 5.52
C MET A 97 12.35 6.62 4.75
N GLY A 98 11.68 5.49 5.04
CA GLY A 98 10.42 5.13 4.40
C GLY A 98 9.23 6.03 4.76
N ALA A 99 9.39 6.94 5.74
CA ALA A 99 8.33 7.86 6.18
C ALA A 99 8.43 9.27 5.58
N THR A 100 9.55 9.62 4.94
CA THR A 100 9.80 10.91 4.28
C THR A 100 9.44 10.89 2.81
#